data_AF-A0A183J271-F1
#
_entry.id   AF-A0A183J271-F1
#
_cell.length_a   1.000
_cell.length_b   1.000
_cell.length_c   1.000
_cell.angle_alpha   90.00
_cell.angle_beta   90.00
_cell.angle_gamma   90.00
#
_symmetry.space_group_name_H-M   'P 1'
#
loop_
_entity.id
_entity.type
_entity.pdbx_description
1 polymer ?
#
loop_
_entity_poly.entity_id
_entity_poly.type
_entity_poly.pdbx_seq_one_letter_code
_entity_poly.pdbx_strand_id
1 'polypeptide(L)'
;MSDDDAKKQSYKIRGTLRKWTRLFCVLKPGVFLLYNSQKTTKYGHWIGTVLLSCCELIERPSKKGGFCFKLFHPLSQSIWASRGPMGESFGAVVQPLPTSYLICRTCTEEAGGL
;
A
#
# COMPACT_ATOMS: atom_id res chain seq x y z
N MET A 1 -7.47 8.70 -17.75
CA MET A 1 -6.68 9.34 -16.68
C MET A 1 -5.25 8.91 -16.88
N SER A 2 -4.38 9.82 -17.30
CA SER A 2 -3.01 9.56 -17.74
C SER A 2 -2.17 8.91 -16.63
N ASP A 3 -1.18 8.11 -16.98
CA ASP A 3 -0.31 7.42 -16.01
C ASP A 3 0.77 8.35 -15.41
N ASP A 4 0.82 9.61 -15.87
CA ASP A 4 1.85 10.61 -15.55
C ASP A 4 1.83 11.14 -14.11
N ASP A 5 0.71 11.05 -13.39
CA ASP A 5 0.60 11.52 -11.99
C ASP A 5 0.90 10.44 -10.93
N ALA A 6 1.29 9.24 -11.35
CA ALA A 6 1.45 8.10 -10.47
C ALA A 6 2.83 8.06 -9.79
N LYS A 7 2.88 8.27 -8.47
CA LYS A 7 4.11 8.06 -7.69
C LYS A 7 4.31 6.58 -7.40
N LYS A 8 5.46 6.03 -7.76
CA LYS A 8 5.76 4.59 -7.66
C LYS A 8 6.91 4.37 -6.68
N GLN A 9 6.70 3.56 -5.64
CA GLN A 9 7.69 3.35 -4.59
C GLN A 9 7.55 1.99 -3.92
N SER A 10 8.68 1.38 -3.53
CA SER A 10 8.66 0.19 -2.68
C SER A 10 8.49 0.55 -1.20
N TYR A 11 7.50 -0.04 -0.54
CA TYR A 11 7.34 0.06 0.92
C TYR A 11 7.47 -1.31 1.56
N LYS A 12 7.98 -1.34 2.79
CA LYS A 12 7.79 -2.51 3.66
C LYS A 12 6.45 -2.34 4.37
N ILE A 13 5.55 -3.29 4.19
CA ILE A 13 4.18 -3.27 4.71
C ILE A 13 4.05 -4.30 5.83
N ARG A 14 3.43 -3.91 6.95
CA ARG A 14 3.25 -4.77 8.11
C ARG A 14 1.93 -5.54 8.01
N GLY A 15 2.00 -6.87 8.00
CA GLY A 15 0.83 -7.75 8.06
C GLY A 15 0.30 -7.93 9.48
N THR A 16 -0.85 -8.60 9.61
CA THR A 16 -1.48 -8.91 10.91
C THR A 16 -0.60 -9.85 11.76
N LEU A 17 0.19 -10.71 11.10
CA LEU A 17 1.21 -11.57 11.71
C LEU A 17 2.46 -10.79 12.15
N ARG A 18 2.42 -9.44 12.15
CA ARG A 18 3.49 -8.51 12.53
C ARG A 18 4.78 -8.61 11.70
N LYS A 19 4.79 -9.46 10.66
CA LYS A 19 5.85 -9.60 9.67
C LYS A 19 5.81 -8.43 8.67
N TRP A 20 6.98 -8.08 8.14
CA TRP A 20 7.13 -7.01 7.17
C TRP A 20 7.47 -7.60 5.80
N THR A 21 6.73 -7.19 4.77
CA THR A 21 6.96 -7.63 3.39
C THR A 21 7.20 -6.41 2.50
N ARG A 22 8.23 -6.46 1.64
CA ARG A 22 8.47 -5.41 0.64
C ARG A 22 7.47 -5.58 -0.50
N LEU A 23 6.68 -4.55 -0.77
CA LEU A 23 5.68 -4.52 -1.84
C LEU A 23 5.91 -3.28 -2.72
N PHE A 24 5.65 -3.43 -4.02
CA PHE A 24 5.68 -2.31 -4.95
C PHE A 24 4.34 -1.56 -4.86
N CYS A 25 4.40 -0.26 -4.61
CA CYS A 25 3.20 0.53 -4.41
C CYS A 25 3.09 1.65 -5.44
N VAL A 26 1.86 1.93 -5.87
CA VAL A 26 1.54 3.02 -6.79
C VAL A 26 0.52 3.92 -6.12
N LEU A 27 0.89 5.16 -5.90
CA LEU A 27 0.02 6.21 -5.38
C LEU A 27 -0.56 6.98 -6.56
N LYS A 28 -1.89 7.02 -6.64
CA LYS A 28 -2.67 7.84 -7.57
C LYS A 28 -3.66 8.70 -6.76
N PRO A 29 -4.24 9.78 -7.34
CA PRO A 29 -5.30 10.51 -6.67
C PRO A 29 -6.41 9.56 -6.17
N GLY A 30 -6.67 9.59 -4.86
CA GLY A 30 -7.73 8.80 -4.22
C GLY A 30 -7.43 7.33 -3.95
N VAL A 31 -6.34 6.73 -4.49
CA VAL A 31 -6.04 5.30 -4.29
C VAL A 31 -4.55 5.01 -4.07
N PHE A 32 -4.29 4.00 -3.25
CA PHE A 32 -2.95 3.45 -3.03
C PHE A 32 -2.94 1.95 -3.36
N LEU A 33 -2.28 1.62 -4.46
CA LEU A 33 -2.27 0.27 -5.06
C LEU A 33 -1.05 -0.51 -4.59
N LEU A 34 -1.23 -1.77 -4.22
CA LEU A 34 -0.18 -2.68 -3.79
C LEU A 34 0.02 -3.79 -4.84
N TYR A 35 1.28 -4.09 -5.15
CA TYR A 35 1.68 -5.17 -6.05
C TYR A 35 2.85 -5.97 -5.47
N ASN A 36 2.94 -7.26 -5.80
CA ASN A 36 4.08 -8.10 -5.44
C ASN A 36 5.32 -7.86 -6.32
N SER A 37 5.19 -7.11 -7.42
CA SER A 37 6.27 -6.76 -8.34
C SER A 37 5.97 -5.45 -9.09
N GLN A 38 6.95 -4.94 -9.84
CA GLN A 38 6.78 -3.73 -10.68
C GLN A 38 5.91 -3.97 -11.93
N LYS A 39 5.52 -5.22 -12.21
CA LYS A 39 4.70 -5.61 -13.38
C LYS A 39 3.22 -5.29 -13.15
N THR A 40 2.91 -4.00 -13.04
CA THR A 40 1.58 -3.49 -12.63
C THR A 40 0.45 -3.73 -13.64
N THR A 41 0.78 -3.95 -14.91
CA THR A 41 -0.19 -4.24 -15.98
C THR A 41 -0.40 -5.74 -16.23
N LYS A 42 0.27 -6.61 -15.46
CA LYS A 42 0.16 -8.06 -15.62
C LYS A 42 -0.71 -8.66 -14.51
N TYR A 43 -1.67 -9.50 -14.91
CA TYR A 43 -2.51 -10.26 -13.99
C TYR A 43 -1.69 -11.10 -12.99
N GLY A 44 -2.23 -11.26 -11.78
CA GLY A 44 -1.61 -12.05 -10.71
C GLY A 44 -0.51 -11.32 -9.92
N HIS A 45 -0.30 -10.02 -10.17
CA HIS A 45 0.64 -9.19 -9.41
C HIS A 45 -0.02 -8.18 -8.48
N TRP A 46 -1.24 -7.72 -8.79
CA TRP A 46 -2.03 -6.85 -7.92
C TRP A 46 -2.37 -7.57 -6.62
N ILE A 47 -2.15 -6.94 -5.48
CA ILE A 47 -2.45 -7.48 -4.14
C ILE A 47 -3.74 -6.87 -3.58
N GLY A 48 -3.90 -5.56 -3.74
CA GLY A 48 -5.02 -4.84 -3.14
C GLY A 48 -4.97 -3.36 -3.47
N THR A 49 -6.12 -2.72 -3.44
CA THR A 49 -6.28 -1.27 -3.63
C THR A 49 -6.81 -0.68 -2.35
N VAL A 50 -6.06 0.23 -1.74
CA VAL A 50 -6.54 1.04 -0.60
C VAL A 50 -7.25 2.28 -1.14
N LEU A 51 -8.46 2.53 -0.65
CA LEU A 51 -9.24 3.73 -0.91
C LEU A 51 -8.78 4.85 0.03
N LEU A 52 -8.08 5.84 -0.49
CA LEU A 52 -7.55 6.93 0.34
C LEU A 52 -8.65 7.89 0.81
N SER A 53 -9.77 7.96 0.09
CA SER A 53 -10.91 8.80 0.43
C SER A 53 -11.58 8.45 1.76
N CYS A 54 -11.41 7.23 2.26
CA CYS A 54 -11.93 6.78 3.56
C CYS A 54 -10.84 6.61 4.62
N CYS A 55 -9.60 7.01 4.33
CA CYS A 55 -8.47 6.87 5.23
C CYS A 55 -8.05 8.22 5.82
N GLU A 56 -7.60 8.19 7.06
CA GLU A 56 -6.71 9.20 7.63
C GLU A 56 -5.26 8.68 7.64
N LEU A 57 -4.31 9.61 7.66
CA LEU A 57 -2.88 9.32 7.71
C LEU A 57 -2.29 9.86 9.01
N ILE A 58 -1.51 9.04 9.70
CA ILE A 58 -0.72 9.46 10.84
C ILE A 58 0.73 8.96 10.72
N GLU A 59 1.67 9.82 11.05
CA GLU A 59 3.07 9.44 11.19
C GLU A 59 3.27 8.53 12.41
N ARG A 60 4.18 7.57 12.30
CA ARG A 60 4.48 6.58 13.33
C ARG A 60 5.96 6.66 13.68
N PRO A 61 6.34 6.72 14.96
CA PRO A 61 7.75 6.67 15.33
C PRO A 61 8.37 5.36 14.85
N SER A 62 9.55 5.45 14.21
CA SER A 62 10.32 4.32 13.73
C SER A 62 11.67 4.25 14.42
N LYS A 63 11.98 3.08 15.01
CA LYS A 63 13.33 2.79 15.53
C LYS A 63 14.36 2.52 14.42
N LYS A 64 13.89 2.28 13.19
CA LYS A 64 14.74 2.09 12.00
C LYS A 64 14.72 3.37 11.18
N GLY A 65 15.82 3.70 10.52
CA GLY A 65 15.88 4.84 9.59
C GLY A 65 14.77 4.79 8.54
N GLY A 66 14.28 5.95 8.14
CA GLY A 66 13.19 6.12 7.18
C GLY A 66 11.85 6.51 7.81
N PHE A 67 10.89 6.82 6.95
CA PHE A 67 9.55 7.29 7.32
C PHE A 67 8.61 6.10 7.52
N CYS A 68 7.81 6.14 8.59
CA CYS A 68 6.82 5.13 8.91
C CYS A 68 5.48 5.83 9.13
N PHE A 69 4.43 5.33 8.50
CA PHE A 69 3.09 5.91 8.60
C PHE A 69 2.04 4.82 8.69
N LYS A 70 0.87 5.21 9.17
CA LYS A 70 -0.33 4.38 9.22
C LYS A 70 -1.44 5.08 8.44
N LEU A 71 -1.97 4.39 7.43
CA LEU A 71 -3.29 4.69 6.86
C LEU A 71 -4.34 3.94 7.67
N PHE A 72 -5.44 4.57 8.04
CA PHE A 72 -6.50 3.90 8.79
C PHE A 72 -7.87 4.51 8.54
N HIS A 73 -8.90 3.69 8.59
CA HIS A 73 -10.28 4.18 8.62
C HIS A 73 -10.61 4.67 10.04
N PRO A 74 -11.11 5.89 10.25
CA PRO A 74 -11.39 6.42 11.60
C PRO A 74 -12.44 5.59 12.36
N LEU A 75 -13.45 5.09 11.65
CA LEU A 75 -14.49 4.19 12.18
C LEU A 75 -14.13 2.68 12.10
N SER A 76 -12.87 2.33 11.84
CA SER A 76 -12.41 0.94 11.74
C SER A 76 -13.12 0.07 10.67
N GLN A 77 -13.67 0.67 9.63
CA GLN A 77 -14.24 -0.05 8.47
C GLN A 77 -13.15 -0.46 7.48
N SER A 78 -13.51 -1.25 6.46
CA SER A 78 -12.57 -1.68 5.43
C SER A 78 -12.00 -0.49 4.65
N ILE A 79 -10.68 -0.49 4.44
CA ILE A 79 -10.00 0.48 3.58
C ILE A 79 -9.81 -0.04 2.15
N TRP A 80 -10.21 -1.28 1.87
CA TRP A 80 -9.90 -1.98 0.63
C TRP A 80 -11.03 -1.86 -0.39
N ALA A 81 -10.68 -1.61 -1.66
CA ALA A 81 -11.60 -1.76 -2.77
C ALA A 81 -11.92 -3.25 -3.02
N SER A 82 -13.10 -3.52 -3.56
CA SER A 82 -13.56 -4.88 -3.87
C SER A 82 -12.96 -5.48 -5.14
N ARG A 83 -12.38 -4.65 -6.02
CA ARG A 83 -11.78 -5.06 -7.30
C ARG A 83 -10.44 -4.39 -7.56
N GLY A 84 -9.63 -5.05 -8.36
CA GLY A 84 -8.37 -4.52 -8.88
C GLY A 84 -8.55 -3.53 -10.03
N PRO A 85 -7.48 -2.81 -10.39
CA PRO A 85 -7.50 -1.77 -11.41
C PRO A 85 -7.82 -2.30 -12.83
N MET A 86 -7.61 -3.59 -13.09
CA MET A 86 -7.97 -4.26 -14.34
C MET A 86 -9.21 -5.16 -14.18
N GLY A 87 -10.00 -4.95 -13.12
CA GLY A 87 -11.21 -5.71 -12.84
C GLY A 87 -10.96 -7.03 -12.10
N GLU A 88 -9.75 -7.26 -11.57
CA GLU A 88 -9.43 -8.47 -10.81
C GLU A 88 -10.34 -8.64 -9.60
N SER A 89 -10.89 -9.83 -9.41
CA SER A 89 -11.71 -10.16 -8.22
C SER A 89 -10.85 -10.62 -7.03
N PHE A 90 -9.62 -11.07 -7.27
CA PHE A 90 -8.73 -11.62 -6.25
C PHE A 90 -7.32 -11.06 -6.40
N GLY A 91 -6.74 -10.67 -5.27
CA GLY A 91 -5.35 -10.25 -5.18
C GLY A 91 -4.38 -11.44 -5.19
N ALA A 92 -3.14 -11.17 -5.55
CA ALA A 92 -2.02 -12.07 -5.44
C ALA A 92 -1.78 -12.45 -3.97
N VAL A 93 -1.36 -13.70 -3.75
CA VAL A 93 -1.13 -14.24 -2.40
C VAL A 93 0.00 -13.46 -1.70
N VAL A 94 -0.30 -12.98 -0.51
CA VAL A 94 0.64 -12.30 0.39
C VAL A 94 0.27 -12.65 1.84
N GLN A 95 1.14 -12.32 2.79
CA GLN A 95 0.78 -12.37 4.21
C GLN A 95 -0.53 -11.61 4.48
N PRO A 96 -1.39 -12.06 5.41
CA PRO A 96 -2.64 -11.37 5.70
C PRO A 96 -2.41 -9.90 6.09
N LEU A 97 -3.12 -9.00 5.42
CA LEU A 97 -3.09 -7.57 5.69
C LEU A 97 -4.29 -7.16 6.54
N PRO A 98 -4.18 -6.11 7.39
CA PRO A 98 -5.30 -5.69 8.22
C PRO A 98 -6.43 -5.07 7.39
N THR A 99 -7.68 -5.27 7.82
CA THR A 99 -8.87 -4.80 7.08
C THR A 99 -9.04 -3.29 7.10
N SER A 100 -8.78 -2.64 8.25
CA SER A 100 -9.12 -1.23 8.49
C SER A 100 -7.93 -0.30 8.60
N TYR A 101 -6.71 -0.81 8.44
CA TYR A 101 -5.51 0.00 8.47
C TYR A 101 -4.35 -0.67 7.72
N LEU A 102 -3.37 0.14 7.35
CA LEU A 102 -2.13 -0.31 6.75
C LEU A 102 -0.96 0.44 7.39
N ILE A 103 0.07 -0.29 7.83
CA ILE A 103 1.30 0.31 8.35
C ILE A 103 2.40 0.11 7.31
N CYS A 104 2.95 1.22 6.83
CA CYS A 104 3.94 1.28 5.78
C CYS A 104 5.21 1.93 6.33
N ARG A 105 6.37 1.40 5.93
CA ARG A 105 7.66 2.07 6.15
C ARG A 105 8.44 2.14 4.84
N THR A 106 9.14 3.25 4.62
CA THR A 106 10.04 3.37 3.48
C THR A 106 11.17 2.34 3.58
N CYS A 107 11.73 1.96 2.43
CA CYS A 107 12.99 1.22 2.43
C CYS A 107 14.12 2.22 2.69
N THR A 108 15.04 1.88 3.59
CA THR A 108 16.14 2.76 4.05
C THR A 108 17.01 3.32 2.93
N GLU A 109 17.12 2.61 1.80
CA GLU A 109 17.92 2.99 0.62
C GLU A 109 17.19 3.98 -0.31
N GLU A 110 15.88 4.17 -0.15
CA GLU A 110 15.03 5.02 -1.01
C GLU A 110 14.60 6.31 -0.26
N ALA A 111 15.14 6.54 0.94
CA ALA A 111 14.86 7.70 1.79
C ALA A 111 15.75 8.91 1.46
N GLY A 112 15.97 9.17 0.17
CA GLY A 112 16.73 10.33 -0.33
C GLY A 112 15.85 11.21 -1.22
N GLY A 113 15.48 12.38 -0.70
CA GLY A 113 14.94 13.50 -1.48
C GLY A 113 13.49 13.86 -1.16
N LEU A 114 13.32 14.92 -0.36
CA LEU A 114 12.23 15.88 -0.53
C LEU A 114 12.35 16.53 -1.91
#